data_AF-A0A936Q6X1-F1
#
_entry.id   AF-A0A936Q6X1-F1
#
_cell.length_a   1.000
_cell.length_b   1.000
_cell.length_c   1.000
_cell.angle_alpha   90.00
_cell.angle_beta   90.00
_cell.angle_gamma   90.00
#
_symmetry.space_group_name_H-M   'P 1'
#
loop_
_entity.id
_entity.type
_entity.pdbx_description
1 polymer ?
#
loop_
_entity_poly.entity_id
_entity_poly.type
_entity_poly.pdbx_seq_one_letter_code
_entity_poly.pdbx_strand_id
1 'polypeptide(L)'
;MFAVLVFTDVVQTGTAFVAIVAGLLVMTGRLEGFLNENHLHSLGKMVFATTGFWAYIYFCQHMLIWYANLPEETVYFLRRTSNGWLPYILILPVLKFVVPFLLMLPRAAKRNPRKLVPVAVLILFAQFWELYVMVAPAMGHGDHVAHGHLPFVELAATLGFLGLFTLAFGWSLARHDAVPLKDPALAECLDYHC
;
A
#
# COMPACT_ATOMS: atom_id res chain seq x y z
N MET A 1 -9.82 -7.75 15.29
CA MET A 1 -9.19 -6.50 14.80
C MET A 1 -8.00 -6.76 13.88
N PHE A 2 -7.05 -7.63 14.22
CA PHE A 2 -5.90 -7.94 13.37
C PHE A 2 -6.25 -8.36 11.93
N ALA A 3 -7.25 -9.24 11.73
CA ALA A 3 -7.72 -9.62 10.39
C ALA A 3 -8.24 -8.43 9.56
N VAL A 4 -8.86 -7.44 10.22
CA VAL A 4 -9.36 -6.22 9.55
C VAL A 4 -8.19 -5.34 9.12
N LEU A 5 -7.13 -5.25 9.92
CA LEU A 5 -5.88 -4.56 9.55
C LEU A 5 -5.29 -5.18 8.27
N VAL A 6 -5.13 -6.51 8.25
CA VAL A 6 -4.59 -7.23 7.07
C VAL A 6 -5.51 -7.06 5.85
N PHE A 7 -6.82 -7.02 6.04
CA PHE A 7 -7.75 -6.69 4.96
C PHE A 7 -7.50 -5.27 4.41
N THR A 8 -7.35 -4.27 5.28
CA THR A 8 -7.07 -2.89 4.84
C THR A 8 -5.76 -2.78 4.07
N ASP A 9 -4.74 -3.56 4.46
CA ASP A 9 -3.45 -3.64 3.77
C ASP A 9 -3.59 -4.17 2.36
N VAL A 10 -4.30 -5.29 2.18
CA VAL A 10 -4.53 -5.90 0.86
C VAL A 10 -5.30 -4.94 -0.06
N VAL A 11 -6.32 -4.27 0.48
CA VAL A 11 -7.10 -3.28 -0.28
C VAL A 11 -6.26 -2.07 -0.66
N GLN A 12 -5.45 -1.53 0.26
CA GLN A 12 -4.60 -0.37 0.00
C GLN A 12 -3.50 -0.70 -1.02
N THR A 13 -2.84 -1.85 -0.89
CA THR A 13 -1.80 -2.28 -1.82
C THR A 13 -2.34 -2.64 -3.19
N GLY A 14 -3.50 -3.30 -3.27
CA GLY A 14 -4.18 -3.58 -4.53
C GLY A 14 -4.55 -2.29 -5.27
N THR A 15 -5.16 -1.33 -4.57
CA THR A 15 -5.52 -0.02 -5.16
C THR A 15 -4.28 0.78 -5.57
N ALA A 16 -3.20 0.76 -4.78
CA ALA A 16 -1.93 1.38 -5.13
C ALA A 16 -1.30 0.74 -6.39
N PHE A 17 -1.29 -0.59 -6.49
CA PHE A 17 -0.75 -1.29 -7.65
C PHE A 17 -1.54 -0.96 -8.94
N VAL A 18 -2.87 -0.96 -8.87
CA VAL A 18 -3.72 -0.56 -10.01
C VAL A 18 -3.43 0.89 -10.41
N ALA A 19 -3.27 1.80 -9.45
CA ALA A 19 -2.94 3.19 -9.73
C ALA A 19 -1.55 3.35 -10.40
N ILE A 20 -0.56 2.52 -10.02
CA ILE A 20 0.76 2.49 -10.67
C ILE A 20 0.61 2.03 -12.12
N VAL A 21 -0.04 0.89 -12.36
CA VAL A 21 -0.20 0.35 -13.71
C VAL A 21 -0.97 1.32 -14.62
N ALA A 22 -2.10 1.85 -14.14
CA ALA A 22 -2.88 2.84 -14.89
C ALA A 22 -2.05 4.11 -15.17
N GLY A 23 -1.33 4.62 -14.17
CA GLY A 23 -0.48 5.79 -14.32
C GLY A 23 0.65 5.59 -15.34
N LEU A 24 1.31 4.43 -15.33
CA LEU A 24 2.37 4.08 -16.27
C LEU A 24 1.83 3.91 -17.71
N LEU A 25 0.67 3.29 -17.88
CA LEU A 25 0.04 3.13 -19.20
C LEU A 25 -0.42 4.47 -19.79
N VAL A 26 -0.92 5.38 -18.97
CA VAL A 26 -1.23 6.76 -19.39
C VAL A 26 0.04 7.52 -19.75
N MET A 27 1.11 7.39 -18.96
CA MET A 27 2.39 8.07 -19.24
C MET A 27 3.10 7.56 -20.50
N THR A 28 2.86 6.31 -20.90
CA THR A 28 3.44 5.70 -22.11
C THR A 28 2.56 5.85 -23.35
N GLY A 29 1.40 6.51 -23.23
CA GLY A 29 0.46 6.73 -24.34
C GLY A 29 -0.35 5.50 -24.74
N ARG A 30 -0.17 4.35 -24.07
CA ARG A 30 -0.73 3.05 -24.49
C ARG A 30 -2.24 2.94 -24.26
N LEU A 31 -2.82 3.83 -23.45
CA LEU A 31 -4.25 3.94 -23.17
C LEU A 31 -4.80 5.34 -23.52
N GLU A 32 -4.14 6.06 -24.43
CA GLU A 32 -4.68 7.33 -24.96
C GLU A 32 -6.05 7.10 -25.60
N GLY A 33 -7.01 7.96 -25.26
CA GLY A 33 -8.41 7.85 -25.70
C GLY A 33 -9.29 6.94 -24.84
N PHE A 34 -8.72 6.02 -24.04
CA PHE A 34 -9.48 5.13 -23.16
C PHE A 34 -9.48 5.58 -21.70
N LEU A 35 -8.36 6.12 -21.21
CA LEU A 35 -8.24 6.65 -19.84
C LEU A 35 -8.18 8.17 -19.86
N ASN A 36 -9.18 8.79 -19.25
CA ASN A 36 -9.25 10.24 -19.08
C ASN A 36 -8.73 10.69 -17.69
N GLU A 37 -8.43 11.97 -17.52
CA GLU A 37 -7.95 12.58 -16.26
C GLU A 37 -8.93 12.31 -15.09
N ASN A 38 -10.24 12.18 -15.39
CA ASN A 38 -11.27 11.91 -14.41
C ASN A 38 -11.21 10.48 -13.86
N HIS A 39 -10.84 9.50 -14.68
CA HIS A 39 -10.59 8.13 -14.21
C HIS A 39 -9.41 8.10 -13.24
N LEU A 40 -8.33 8.79 -13.59
CA LEU A 40 -7.16 8.89 -12.73
C LEU A 40 -7.48 9.62 -11.43
N HIS A 41 -8.33 10.66 -11.48
CA HIS A 41 -8.84 11.34 -10.31
C HIS A 41 -9.60 10.39 -9.37
N SER A 42 -10.48 9.55 -9.91
CA SER A 42 -11.25 8.57 -9.15
C SER A 42 -10.36 7.49 -8.53
N LEU A 43 -9.37 6.97 -9.27
CA LEU A 43 -8.33 6.09 -8.71
C LEU A 43 -7.53 6.78 -7.60
N GLY A 44 -7.14 8.03 -7.79
CA GLY A 44 -6.46 8.82 -6.77
C GLY A 44 -7.32 9.07 -5.53
N LYS A 45 -8.64 9.22 -5.67
CA LYS A 45 -9.57 9.27 -4.54
C LYS A 45 -9.62 7.93 -3.80
N MET A 46 -9.62 6.80 -4.51
CA MET A 46 -9.59 5.47 -3.89
C MET A 46 -8.30 5.26 -3.08
N VAL A 47 -7.12 5.53 -3.66
CA VAL A 47 -5.84 5.40 -2.94
C VAL A 47 -5.77 6.32 -1.71
N PHE A 48 -6.30 7.54 -1.83
CA PHE A 48 -6.40 8.47 -0.70
C PHE A 48 -7.33 7.95 0.40
N ALA A 49 -8.51 7.43 0.02
CA ALA A 49 -9.49 6.89 0.96
C ALA A 49 -8.98 5.63 1.67
N THR A 50 -8.35 4.71 0.95
CA THR A 50 -7.76 3.50 1.54
C THR A 50 -6.63 3.81 2.50
N THR A 51 -5.86 4.88 2.24
CA THR A 51 -4.82 5.37 3.15
C THR A 51 -5.41 5.92 4.46
N GLY A 52 -6.48 6.70 4.39
CA GLY A 52 -7.20 7.15 5.60
C GLY A 52 -7.86 6.00 6.36
N PHE A 53 -8.41 5.02 5.63
CA PHE A 53 -9.02 3.84 6.22
C PHE A 53 -8.02 2.96 6.96
N TRP A 54 -6.85 2.70 6.38
CA TRP A 54 -5.77 2.00 7.07
C TRP A 54 -5.36 2.73 8.36
N ALA A 55 -5.14 4.04 8.30
CA ALA A 55 -4.73 4.83 9.46
C ALA A 55 -5.75 4.76 10.59
N TYR A 56 -7.04 4.79 10.25
CA TYR A 56 -8.12 4.62 11.22
C TYR A 56 -8.05 3.25 11.91
N ILE A 57 -7.98 2.15 11.16
CA ILE A 57 -7.95 0.79 11.74
C ILE A 57 -6.68 0.57 12.56
N TYR A 58 -5.52 1.00 12.05
CA TYR A 58 -4.24 0.91 12.75
C TYR A 58 -4.26 1.68 14.08
N PHE A 59 -4.76 2.92 14.07
CA PHE A 59 -4.89 3.74 15.26
C PHE A 59 -5.87 3.14 16.28
N CYS A 60 -7.05 2.69 15.83
CA CYS A 60 -8.03 2.04 16.71
C CYS A 60 -7.46 0.78 17.37
N GLN A 61 -6.72 -0.05 16.63
CA GLN A 61 -6.07 -1.23 17.21
C GLN A 61 -5.09 -0.85 18.31
N HIS A 62 -4.20 0.12 18.05
CA HIS A 62 -3.22 0.57 19.02
C HIS A 62 -3.88 1.18 20.26
N MET A 63 -4.83 2.11 20.06
CA MET A 63 -5.52 2.82 21.14
C MET A 63 -6.30 1.87 22.05
N LEU A 64 -7.04 0.90 21.49
CA LEU A 64 -7.82 -0.05 22.29
C LEU A 64 -6.94 -0.95 23.16
N ILE A 65 -5.83 -1.45 22.61
CA ILE A 65 -4.89 -2.31 23.35
C ILE A 65 -4.18 -1.50 24.44
N TRP A 66 -3.78 -0.27 24.12
CA TRP A 66 -3.16 0.64 25.08
C TRP A 66 -4.12 1.04 26.21
N TYR A 67 -5.38 1.33 25.91
CA TYR A 67 -6.39 1.74 26.88
C TYR A 67 -6.83 0.58 27.79
N ALA A 68 -7.06 -0.60 27.23
CA ALA A 68 -7.51 -1.77 28.00
C ALA A 68 -6.38 -2.39 28.84
N ASN A 69 -5.13 -2.28 28.37
CA ASN A 69 -3.91 -2.73 29.06
C ASN A 69 -3.97 -4.19 29.57
N LEU A 70 -4.56 -5.10 28.78
CA LEU A 70 -4.57 -6.53 29.11
C LEU A 70 -3.17 -7.15 28.89
N PRO A 71 -2.68 -7.97 29.84
CA PRO A 71 -1.33 -8.54 29.76
C PRO A 71 -1.14 -9.46 28.55
N GLU A 72 -2.17 -10.15 28.08
CA GLU A 72 -2.09 -11.06 26.93
C GLU A 72 -1.80 -10.31 25.61
N GLU A 73 -2.40 -9.14 25.43
CA GLU A 73 -2.33 -8.36 24.18
C GLU A 73 -1.19 -7.32 24.20
N THR A 74 -0.85 -6.78 25.37
CA THR A 74 0.20 -5.76 25.51
C THR A 74 1.60 -6.30 25.21
N VAL A 75 1.84 -7.60 25.41
CA VAL A 75 3.10 -8.28 25.03
C VAL A 75 3.43 -8.06 23.54
N TYR A 76 2.41 -7.98 22.67
CA TYR A 76 2.62 -7.71 21.25
C TYR A 76 3.31 -6.36 21.00
N PHE A 77 2.87 -5.29 21.66
CA PHE A 77 3.44 -3.96 21.52
C PHE A 77 4.74 -3.80 22.33
N LEU A 78 4.85 -4.45 23.49
CA LEU A 78 6.07 -4.42 24.30
C LEU A 78 7.26 -4.97 23.54
N ARG A 79 7.11 -6.10 22.84
CA ARG A 79 8.17 -6.67 21.98
C ARG A 79 8.60 -5.74 20.85
N ARG A 80 7.70 -4.88 20.37
CA ARG A 80 7.94 -3.96 19.24
C ARG A 80 8.27 -2.53 19.67
N THR A 81 8.28 -2.26 20.97
CA THR A 81 8.70 -1.00 21.56
C THR A 81 10.08 -1.14 22.21
N SER A 82 10.42 -2.35 22.67
CA SER A 82 11.72 -2.69 23.24
C SER A 82 12.76 -3.08 22.18
N ASN A 83 14.02 -3.26 22.58
CA ASN A 83 15.11 -3.82 21.77
C ASN A 83 15.40 -3.12 20.42
N GLY A 84 15.14 -1.81 20.34
CA GLY A 84 15.44 -0.97 19.17
C GLY A 84 14.35 -0.92 18.10
N TRP A 85 13.17 -1.50 18.35
CA TRP A 85 12.04 -1.51 17.41
C TRP A 85 11.18 -0.24 17.42
N LEU A 86 11.28 0.58 18.46
CA LEU A 86 10.49 1.81 18.61
C LEU A 86 10.57 2.74 17.36
N PRO A 87 11.75 3.03 16.77
CA PRO A 87 11.82 3.86 15.56
C PRO A 87 11.06 3.26 14.37
N TYR A 88 11.03 1.93 14.25
CA TYR A 88 10.38 1.22 13.15
C TYR A 88 8.85 1.32 13.22
N ILE A 89 8.28 1.26 14.43
CA ILE A 89 6.85 1.50 14.65
C ILE A 89 6.49 2.97 14.41
N LEU A 90 7.32 3.91 14.88
CA LEU A 90 7.02 5.34 14.77
C LEU A 90 7.12 5.87 13.33
N ILE A 91 8.03 5.33 12.52
CA ILE A 91 8.17 5.74 11.11
C ILE A 91 7.04 5.19 10.24
N LEU A 92 6.42 4.07 10.62
CA LEU A 92 5.35 3.43 9.85
C LEU A 92 4.15 4.35 9.57
N PRO A 93 3.49 4.98 10.57
CA PRO A 93 2.38 5.90 10.30
C PRO A 93 2.81 7.13 9.51
N VAL A 94 4.06 7.57 9.63
CA VAL A 94 4.59 8.67 8.82
C VAL A 94 4.67 8.26 7.35
N LEU A 95 5.22 7.08 7.07
CA LEU A 95 5.44 6.57 5.73
C LEU A 95 4.14 6.13 5.03
N LYS A 96 3.24 5.46 5.77
CA LYS A 96 2.02 4.85 5.22
C LYS A 96 0.80 5.76 5.25
N PHE A 97 0.78 6.76 6.13
CA PHE A 97 -0.33 7.72 6.25
C PHE A 97 0.10 9.17 6.03
N VAL A 98 0.95 9.75 6.89
CA VAL A 98 1.20 11.21 6.89
C VAL A 98 1.73 11.70 5.54
N VAL A 99 2.78 11.05 5.00
CA VAL A 99 3.39 11.47 3.74
C VAL A 99 2.43 11.27 2.55
N PRO A 100 1.85 10.07 2.32
CA PRO A 100 0.89 9.89 1.24
C PRO A 100 -0.34 10.80 1.35
N PHE A 101 -0.87 11.00 2.57
CA PHE A 101 -2.05 11.84 2.81
C PHE A 101 -1.79 13.29 2.44
N LEU A 102 -0.66 13.87 2.87
CA LEU A 102 -0.30 15.25 2.56
C LEU A 102 0.00 15.44 1.07
N LEU A 103 0.71 14.51 0.45
CA LEU A 103 1.03 14.57 -0.99
C LEU A 103 -0.20 14.45 -1.88
N MET A 104 -1.21 13.67 -1.44
CA MET A 104 -2.45 13.47 -2.17
C MET A 104 -3.55 14.44 -1.80
N LEU A 105 -3.38 15.33 -0.83
CA LEU A 105 -4.39 16.30 -0.43
C LEU A 105 -4.86 17.20 -1.61
N PRO A 106 -3.97 17.74 -2.46
CA PRO A 106 -4.37 18.59 -3.57
C PRO A 106 -5.09 17.79 -4.67
N ARG A 107 -6.19 18.35 -5.21
CA ARG A 107 -6.94 17.75 -6.34
C ARG A 107 -6.03 17.43 -7.54
N ALA A 108 -5.09 18.34 -7.85
CA ALA A 108 -4.15 18.20 -8.95
C ALA A 108 -3.17 17.03 -8.78
N ALA A 109 -2.84 16.62 -7.55
CA ALA A 109 -1.97 15.49 -7.30
C ALA A 109 -2.63 14.16 -7.70
N LYS A 110 -3.96 14.05 -7.50
CA LYS A 110 -4.76 12.87 -7.85
C LYS A 110 -5.01 12.71 -9.35
N ARG A 111 -4.83 13.79 -10.14
CA ARG A 111 -5.08 13.83 -11.58
C ARG A 111 -3.83 13.69 -12.43
N ASN A 112 -2.65 13.85 -11.83
CA ASN A 112 -1.39 13.81 -12.55
C ASN A 112 -0.68 12.47 -12.28
N PRO A 113 -0.48 11.61 -13.30
CA PRO A 113 0.14 10.31 -13.10
C PRO A 113 1.58 10.43 -12.57
N ARG A 114 2.31 11.49 -12.93
CA ARG A 114 3.67 11.75 -12.43
C ARG A 114 3.72 12.04 -10.93
N LYS A 115 2.60 12.44 -10.31
CA LYS A 115 2.48 12.64 -8.86
C LYS A 115 1.85 11.45 -8.16
N LEU A 116 0.87 10.80 -8.80
CA LEU A 116 0.17 9.64 -8.25
C LEU A 116 1.07 8.41 -8.15
N VAL A 117 1.86 8.11 -9.19
CA VAL A 117 2.70 6.91 -9.24
C VAL A 117 3.75 6.87 -8.13
N PRO A 118 4.54 7.93 -7.87
CA PRO A 118 5.50 7.92 -6.76
C PRO A 118 4.85 7.70 -5.39
N VAL A 119 3.67 8.26 -5.15
CA VAL A 119 2.95 8.05 -3.88
C VAL A 119 2.45 6.61 -3.75
N ALA A 120 1.93 6.04 -4.82
CA ALA A 120 1.51 4.64 -4.80
C ALA A 120 2.70 3.68 -4.61
N VAL A 121 3.86 3.97 -5.20
CA VAL A 121 5.11 3.22 -4.94
C VAL A 121 5.54 3.34 -3.49
N LEU A 122 5.45 4.55 -2.91
CA LEU A 122 5.73 4.77 -1.49
C LEU A 122 4.83 3.92 -0.59
N ILE A 123 3.53 3.82 -0.90
CA ILE A 123 2.58 2.98 -0.17
C ILE A 123 2.96 1.49 -0.25
N LEU A 124 3.37 0.99 -1.42
CA LEU A 124 3.84 -0.40 -1.57
C LEU A 124 5.12 -0.66 -0.76
N PHE A 125 6.06 0.28 -0.75
CA PHE A 125 7.24 0.19 0.10
C PHE A 125 6.87 0.22 1.59
N ALA A 126 5.91 1.08 1.97
CA ALA A 126 5.39 1.14 3.34
C ALA A 126 4.72 -0.18 3.76
N GLN A 127 4.07 -0.89 2.83
CA GLN A 127 3.54 -2.23 3.12
C GLN A 127 4.66 -3.22 3.48
N PHE A 128 5.74 -3.24 2.70
CA PHE A 128 6.89 -4.09 3.03
C PHE A 128 7.42 -3.77 4.42
N TRP A 129 7.54 -2.49 4.75
CA TRP A 129 7.97 -2.04 6.06
C TRP A 129 7.01 -2.51 7.18
N GLU A 130 5.69 -2.41 6.98
CA GLU A 130 4.71 -2.89 7.95
C GLU A 130 4.81 -4.40 8.18
N LEU A 131 4.88 -5.19 7.10
CA LEU A 131 5.02 -6.64 7.21
C LEU A 131 6.32 -7.02 7.93
N TYR A 132 7.39 -6.27 7.69
CA TYR A 132 8.65 -6.45 8.41
C TYR A 132 8.48 -6.20 9.91
N VAL A 133 7.87 -5.08 10.31
CA VAL A 133 7.59 -4.77 11.74
C VAL A 133 6.58 -5.75 12.36
N MET A 134 5.68 -6.31 11.56
CA MET A 134 4.70 -7.30 11.99
C MET A 134 5.35 -8.65 12.27
N VAL A 135 6.31 -9.10 11.46
CA VAL A 135 6.88 -10.46 11.54
C VAL A 135 8.24 -10.51 12.25
N ALA A 136 9.16 -9.60 11.95
CA ALA A 136 10.55 -9.70 12.39
C ALA A 136 10.75 -9.71 13.93
N PRO A 137 10.02 -8.91 14.73
CA PRO A 137 10.10 -8.97 16.19
C PRO A 137 9.62 -10.30 16.78
N ALA A 138 8.83 -11.07 16.02
CA ALA A 138 8.32 -12.38 16.43
C ALA A 138 9.30 -13.54 16.11
N MET A 139 10.34 -13.30 15.31
CA MET A 139 11.32 -14.32 14.89
C MET A 139 12.50 -14.53 15.88
N GLY A 140 12.49 -13.84 17.02
CA GLY A 140 13.46 -14.08 18.09
C GLY A 140 13.38 -15.51 18.63
N HIS A 141 14.52 -16.19 18.77
CA HIS A 141 14.59 -17.54 19.33
C HIS A 141 14.76 -17.46 20.86
N GLY A 142 13.84 -18.06 21.62
CA GLY A 142 13.88 -18.12 23.10
C GLY A 142 13.27 -16.89 23.79
N ASP A 143 13.82 -16.51 24.95
CA ASP A 143 13.37 -15.36 25.77
C ASP A 143 13.86 -14.00 25.26
N HIS A 144 14.68 -13.98 24.21
CA HIS A 144 15.25 -12.76 23.65
C HIS A 144 14.52 -12.35 22.37
N VAL A 145 13.95 -11.14 22.39
CA VAL A 145 13.39 -10.49 21.19
C VAL A 145 14.55 -10.23 20.22
N ALA A 146 14.35 -10.52 18.94
CA ALA A 146 15.34 -10.18 17.92
C ALA A 146 15.68 -8.69 17.99
N HIS A 147 16.96 -8.31 17.93
CA HIS A 147 17.33 -6.90 17.79
C HIS A 147 16.90 -6.40 16.41
N GLY A 148 16.47 -5.14 16.32
CA GLY A 148 16.14 -4.53 15.04
C GLY A 148 17.35 -4.54 14.09
N HIS A 149 17.33 -5.40 13.08
CA HIS A 149 18.35 -5.47 12.04
C HIS A 149 17.89 -4.75 10.77
N LEU A 150 18.83 -4.42 9.89
CA LEU A 150 18.47 -3.94 8.56
C LEU A 150 17.99 -5.12 7.70
N PRO A 151 16.79 -5.07 7.11
CA PRO A 151 16.16 -6.19 6.44
C PRO A 151 16.74 -6.47 5.04
N PHE A 152 18.05 -6.71 4.92
CA PHE A 152 18.69 -6.92 3.61
C PHE A 152 18.21 -8.20 2.92
N VAL A 153 18.11 -9.30 3.67
CA VAL A 153 17.72 -10.61 3.13
C VAL A 153 16.22 -10.61 2.80
N GLU A 154 15.41 -10.05 3.69
CA GLU A 154 13.96 -9.92 3.54
C GLU A 154 13.62 -9.00 2.36
N LEU A 155 14.35 -7.90 2.19
CA LEU A 155 14.21 -7.02 1.04
C LEU A 155 14.61 -7.73 -0.26
N ALA A 156 15.74 -8.46 -0.28
CA ALA A 156 16.17 -9.20 -1.47
C ALA A 156 15.16 -10.29 -1.86
N ALA A 157 14.64 -11.04 -0.89
CA ALA A 157 13.58 -12.03 -1.12
C ALA A 157 12.31 -11.37 -1.65
N THR A 158 11.89 -10.25 -1.06
CA THR A 158 10.71 -9.50 -1.50
C THR A 158 10.87 -8.99 -2.93
N LEU A 159 12.05 -8.46 -3.26
CA LEU A 159 12.37 -8.02 -4.62
C LEU A 159 12.38 -9.18 -5.62
N GLY A 160 12.83 -10.37 -5.22
CA GLY A 160 12.75 -11.59 -6.03
C GLY A 160 11.31 -11.96 -6.37
N PHE A 161 10.42 -12.00 -5.38
CA PHE A 161 8.99 -12.27 -5.59
C PHE A 161 8.29 -11.17 -6.37
N LEU A 162 8.62 -9.90 -6.10
CA LEU A 162 8.09 -8.75 -6.85
C LEU A 162 8.53 -8.81 -8.32
N GLY A 163 9.78 -9.20 -8.58
CA GLY A 163 10.30 -9.44 -9.93
C GLY A 163 9.53 -10.55 -10.65
N LEU A 164 9.33 -11.70 -9.99
CA LEU A 164 8.53 -12.79 -10.56
C LEU A 164 7.09 -12.37 -10.84
N PHE A 165 6.46 -11.65 -9.91
CA PHE A 165 5.10 -11.14 -10.07
C PHE A 165 4.99 -10.16 -11.24
N THR A 166 5.90 -9.19 -11.33
CA THR A 166 5.90 -8.21 -12.42
C THR A 166 6.18 -8.85 -13.78
N LEU A 167 7.04 -9.88 -13.85
CA LEU A 167 7.25 -10.67 -15.05
C LEU A 167 6.00 -11.44 -15.46
N ALA A 168 5.35 -12.14 -14.53
CA ALA A 168 4.12 -12.89 -14.81
C ALA A 168 2.97 -11.96 -15.22
N PHE A 169 2.80 -10.84 -14.52
CA PHE A 169 1.79 -9.83 -14.83
C PHE A 169 2.05 -9.19 -16.20
N GLY A 170 3.29 -8.77 -16.47
CA GLY A 170 3.67 -8.17 -17.76
C GLY A 170 3.51 -9.14 -18.92
N TRP A 171 3.85 -10.43 -18.71
CA TRP A 171 3.62 -11.48 -19.69
C TRP A 171 2.14 -11.70 -19.98
N SER A 172 1.29 -11.66 -18.96
CA SER A 172 -0.17 -11.74 -19.13
C SER A 172 -0.72 -10.54 -19.91
N LEU A 173 -0.27 -9.33 -19.57
CA LEU A 173 -0.68 -8.08 -20.20
C LEU A 173 -0.20 -7.96 -21.66
N ALA A 174 0.92 -8.59 -22.01
CA ALA A 174 1.41 -8.63 -23.39
C ALA A 174 0.59 -9.58 -24.29
N ARG A 175 -0.12 -10.55 -23.71
CA ARG A 175 -0.88 -11.57 -24.43
C ARG A 175 -2.37 -11.23 -24.62
N HIS A 176 -2.88 -10.26 -23.89
CA HIS A 176 -4.30 -9.89 -23.90
C HIS A 176 -4.45 -8.39 -24.16
N ASP A 177 -5.57 -8.02 -24.78
CA ASP A 177 -5.90 -6.61 -24.97
C ASP A 177 -6.14 -5.95 -23.61
N ALA A 178 -5.48 -4.81 -23.38
CA ALA A 178 -5.57 -4.08 -22.12
C ALA A 178 -6.97 -3.46 -21.88
N VAL A 179 -7.77 -3.32 -22.93
CA VAL A 179 -9.12 -2.77 -22.89
C VAL A 179 -10.12 -3.84 -23.33
N PRO A 180 -11.18 -4.10 -22.54
CA PRO A 180 -12.20 -5.06 -22.92
C PRO A 180 -13.15 -4.46 -23.98
N LEU A 181 -12.81 -4.61 -25.27
CA LEU A 181 -13.58 -4.04 -26.39
C LEU A 181 -15.04 -4.52 -26.50
N LYS A 182 -15.41 -5.61 -25.82
CA LYS A 182 -16.75 -6.22 -25.84
C LYS A 182 -17.56 -5.94 -24.57
N ASP A 183 -17.07 -5.08 -23.69
CA ASP A 183 -17.77 -4.76 -22.44
C ASP A 183 -18.96 -3.81 -22.71
N PRO A 184 -20.19 -4.13 -22.24
CA PRO A 184 -21.35 -3.27 -22.42
C PRO A 184 -21.22 -1.90 -21.75
N ALA A 185 -20.42 -1.77 -20.69
CA ALA A 185 -20.20 -0.51 -19.97
C ALA A 185 -19.07 0.35 -20.57
N LEU A 186 -18.38 -0.12 -21.62
CA LEU A 186 -17.24 0.57 -22.21
C LEU A 186 -17.61 1.97 -22.73
N ALA A 187 -18.76 2.11 -23.40
CA ALA A 187 -19.21 3.40 -23.92
C ALA A 187 -19.45 4.42 -22.81
N GLU A 188 -20.09 4.01 -21.71
CA GLU A 188 -20.33 4.88 -20.55
C GLU A 188 -19.03 5.28 -19.86
N CYS A 189 -18.06 4.37 -19.78
CA CYS A 189 -16.73 4.66 -19.21
C CYS A 189 -15.94 5.65 -20.07
N LEU A 190 -16.02 5.58 -21.40
CA LEU A 190 -15.33 6.54 -22.27
C LEU A 190 -15.86 7.97 -22.09
N ASP A 191 -17.17 8.10 -21.88
CA ASP A 191 -17.84 9.38 -21.61
C ASP A 191 -17.78 9.80 -20.13
N TYR A 192 -16.99 9.11 -19.30
CA TYR A 192 -16.93 9.39 -17.87
C TYR A 192 -16.27 10.75 -17.55
N HIS A 193 -17.05 11.62 -16.92
CA HIS A 193 -16.61 12.89 -16.38
C HIS A 193 -17.01 13.05 -14.90
N CYS A 194 -16.09 13.57 -14.08
CA CYS A 194 -16.23 13.68 -12.61
C CYS A 194 -15.94 15.09 -12.10
#